data_AF-A0A538AQ40-F1
#
_entry.id   AF-A0A538AQ40-F1
#
_cell.length_a   1.000
_cell.length_b   1.000
_cell.length_c   1.000
_cell.angle_alpha   90.00
_cell.angle_beta   90.00
_cell.angle_gamma   90.00
#
_symmetry.space_group_name_H-M   'P 1'
#
loop_
_entity.id
_entity.type
_entity.pdbx_description
1 polymer ?
#
loop_
_entity_poly.entity_id
_entity_poly.type
_entity_poly.pdbx_seq_one_letter_code
_entity_poly.pdbx_strand_id
1 'polypeptide(L)' 'MSFSELGREFALGLGAALFGANLWVLLRPVVARPRDGRAVPRPTSTRKVVRNMIIGAGVAGWALIAWLRT' A
#
# COMPACT_ATOMS: atom_id res chain seq x y z
N MET A 1 21.89 15.55 -8.31
CA MET A 1 20.53 15.19 -7.86
C MET A 1 19.86 16.44 -7.34
N SER A 2 18.81 16.90 -8.01
CA SER A 2 18.09 18.12 -7.60
C SER A 2 17.00 17.79 -6.56
N PHE A 3 16.55 18.80 -5.80
CA PHE A 3 15.47 18.62 -4.81
C PHE A 3 14.16 18.10 -5.44
N SER A 4 13.89 18.40 -6.71
CA SER A 4 12.71 17.90 -7.43
C SER A 4 12.82 16.42 -7.78
N GLU A 5 14.02 15.96 -8.09
CA GLU A 5 14.35 14.56 -8.36
C GLU A 5 14.22 13.72 -7.10
N LEU A 6 14.79 14.21 -5.99
CA LEU A 6 14.70 13.59 -4.66
C LEU A 6 13.23 13.46 -4.20
N GLY A 7 12.42 14.51 -4.42
CA GLY A 7 10.99 14.51 -4.09
C GLY A 7 10.18 13.49 -4.89
N ARG A 8 10.52 13.27 -6.17
CA ARG A 8 9.84 12.28 -7.02
C ARG A 8 10.21 10.85 -6.65
N GLU A 9 11.48 10.57 -6.42
CA GLU A 9 11.94 9.26 -5.96
C GLU A 9 11.32 8.90 -4.60
N PHE A 10 11.25 9.87 -3.69
CA PHE A 10 10.57 9.68 -2.41
C PHE A 10 9.07 9.39 -2.58
N ALA A 11 8.37 10.11 -3.47
CA ALA A 11 6.96 9.87 -3.75
C ALA A 11 6.71 8.48 -4.37
N LEU A 12 7.57 8.04 -5.30
CA LEU A 12 7.53 6.70 -5.88
C LEU A 12 7.77 5.62 -4.81
N GLY A 13 8.83 5.77 -4.01
CA GLY A 13 9.17 4.84 -2.95
C GLY A 13 8.07 4.74 -1.88
N LEU A 14 7.54 5.88 -1.44
CA LEU A 14 6.45 5.94 -0.46
C LEU A 14 5.15 5.35 -1.03
N GLY A 15 4.79 5.69 -2.26
CA GLY A 15 3.61 5.16 -2.94
C GLY A 15 3.69 3.65 -3.12
N ALA A 16 4.83 3.13 -3.58
CA ALA A 16 5.08 1.70 -3.74
C ALA A 16 5.08 0.96 -2.38
N ALA A 17 5.68 1.54 -1.34
CA ALA A 17 5.69 0.96 0.01
C ALA A 17 4.27 0.88 0.60
N LEU A 18 3.48 1.96 0.46
CA LEU A 18 2.08 1.96 0.90
C LEU A 18 1.25 0.94 0.12
N PHE A 19 1.41 0.88 -1.20
CA PHE A 19 0.72 -0.09 -2.04
C PHE A 19 1.07 -1.53 -1.63
N GLY A 20 2.37 -1.85 -1.55
CA GLY A 20 2.88 -3.16 -1.17
C GLY A 20 2.43 -3.59 0.22
N ALA A 21 2.48 -2.70 1.21
CA ALA A 21 2.02 -2.99 2.57
C ALA A 21 0.52 -3.32 2.63
N ASN A 22 -0.31 -2.58 1.89
CA ASN A 22 -1.76 -2.84 1.85
C ASN A 22 -2.11 -4.09 1.04
N LEU A 23 -1.40 -4.34 -0.06
CA LEU A 23 -1.53 -5.58 -0.84
C LEU A 23 -1.13 -6.80 0.00
N TRP A 24 -0.05 -6.70 0.77
CA TRP A 24 0.39 -7.75 1.68
C TRP A 24 -0.65 -8.07 2.75
N VAL A 25 -1.39 -7.07 3.26
CA VAL A 25 -2.50 -7.32 4.19
C VAL A 25 -3.63 -8.13 3.56
N LEU A 26 -3.86 -8.00 2.25
CA LEU A 26 -4.85 -8.79 1.51
C LEU A 26 -4.35 -10.19 1.19
N LEU A 27 -3.07 -10.33 0.84
CA LEU A 27 -2.45 -11.61 0.47
C LEU A 27 -2.03 -12.45 1.68
N ARG A 28 -1.82 -11.82 2.84
CA ARG A 28 -1.40 -12.51 4.06
C ARG A 28 -2.47 -13.53 4.44
N PRO A 29 -2.11 -14.83 4.56
CA PRO A 29 -3.02 -15.80 5.12
C PRO A 29 -3.43 -15.35 6.51
N VAL A 30 -4.74 -15.24 6.74
CA VAL A 30 -5.31 -14.87 8.04
C VAL A 30 -5.06 -16.03 8.99
N VAL A 31 -3.88 -16.06 9.59
CA VAL A 31 -3.56 -16.99 10.69
C VAL A 31 -4.30 -16.46 11.92
N ALA A 32 -5.56 -16.87 12.05
CA ALA A 32 -6.34 -16.65 13.25
C ALA A 32 -5.71 -17.45 14.38
N ARG A 33 -5.06 -16.79 15.35
CA ARG A 33 -4.62 -17.45 16.59
C ARG A 33 -5.90 -17.72 17.40
N PRO A 34 -6.32 -18.98 17.58
CA PRO A 34 -7.57 -19.26 18.27
C PRO A 34 -7.38 -19.00 19.76
N ARG A 35 -8.30 -18.27 20.40
CA ARG A 35 -8.34 -18.12 21.86
C ARG A 35 -9.11 -19.25 22.56
N ASP A 36 -9.91 -20.03 21.82
CA ASP A 36 -10.76 -21.12 22.35
C ASP A 36 -10.98 -22.26 21.32
N GLY A 37 -9.95 -22.62 20.55
CA GLY A 37 -10.03 -23.71 19.54
C GLY A 37 -10.90 -23.41 18.31
N ARG A 38 -11.55 -22.24 18.22
CA ARG A 38 -12.31 -21.82 17.03
C ARG A 38 -11.53 -20.76 16.23
N ALA A 39 -11.34 -21.01 14.94
CA ALA A 39 -10.81 -20.03 14.00
C ALA A 39 -11.86 -18.94 13.77
N VAL A 40 -11.72 -17.80 14.45
CA VAL A 40 -12.58 -16.64 14.20
C VAL A 40 -11.82 -15.70 13.25
N PRO A 41 -12.24 -15.54 11.99
CA PRO A 41 -11.66 -14.54 11.11
C PRO A 41 -11.95 -13.15 11.69
N ARG A 42 -10.91 -12.44 12.14
CA ARG A 42 -11.05 -11.02 12.48
C ARG A 42 -11.26 -10.28 11.15
N PRO A 43 -12.40 -9.61 10.93
CA PRO A 43 -12.60 -8.85 9.72
C PRO A 43 -11.59 -7.71 9.70
N THR A 44 -10.57 -7.82 8.86
CA THR A 44 -9.80 -6.66 8.42
C THR A 44 -10.82 -5.72 7.78
N SER A 45 -10.81 -4.43 8.15
CA SER A 45 -11.71 -3.46 7.52
C SER A 45 -11.28 -3.29 6.05
N THR A 46 -11.81 -4.15 5.17
CA THR A 46 -11.43 -4.23 3.75
C THR A 46 -11.56 -2.87 3.07
N ARG A 47 -12.56 -2.07 3.50
CA ARG A 47 -12.76 -0.69 3.04
C ARG A 47 -11.57 0.23 3.31
N LYS A 48 -10.91 0.11 4.48
CA LYS A 48 -9.71 0.89 4.82
C LYS A 48 -8.50 0.45 3.99
N VAL A 49 -8.33 -0.86 3.83
CA VAL A 49 -7.22 -1.43 3.03
C VAL A 49 -7.32 -1.02 1.57
N VAL A 50 -8.51 -1.18 0.96
CA VAL A 50 -8.77 -0.76 -0.42
C VAL A 50 -8.57 0.75 -0.60
N ARG A 51 -9.06 1.57 0.33
CA ARG A 51 -8.85 3.02 0.27
C ARG A 51 -7.37 3.39 0.29
N ASN A 52 -6.58 2.78 1.17
CA ASN A 52 -5.14 3.01 1.23
C ASN A 52 -4.42 2.50 -0.03
N MET A 53 -4.87 1.39 -0.62
CA MET A 53 -4.36 0.88 -1.90
C MET A 53 -4.60 1.87 -3.03
N ILE A 54 -5.81 2.44 -3.14
CA ILE A 54 -6.16 3.45 -4.15
C ILE A 54 -5.29 4.71 -3.97
N ILE A 55 -5.09 5.17 -2.73
CA ILE A 55 -4.22 6.32 -2.45
C ILE A 55 -2.77 6.02 -2.86
N GLY A 56 -2.23 4.87 -2.46
CA GLY A 56 -0.87 4.45 -2.83
C GLY A 56 -0.68 4.34 -4.35
N ALA A 57 -1.65 3.72 -5.04
CA ALA A 57 -1.65 3.62 -6.49
C ALA A 57 -1.75 4.99 -7.19
N GLY A 58 -2.58 5.89 -6.68
CA GLY A 58 -2.71 7.25 -7.19
C GLY A 58 -1.42 8.07 -7.05
N VAL A 59 -0.78 8.01 -5.88
CA VAL A 59 0.49 8.71 -5.62
C VAL A 59 1.62 8.15 -6.49
N ALA A 60 1.75 6.82 -6.56
CA ALA A 60 2.77 6.16 -7.38
C ALA A 60 2.54 6.42 -8.88
N GLY A 61 1.29 6.33 -9.35
CA GLY A 61 0.92 6.60 -10.73
C GLY A 61 1.17 8.05 -11.13
N TRP A 62 0.82 9.02 -10.27
CA TRP A 62 1.11 10.42 -10.51
C TRP A 62 2.63 10.69 -10.59
N ALA A 63 3.39 10.13 -9.65
CA ALA A 63 4.85 10.28 -9.65
C ALA A 63 5.51 9.63 -10.88
N LEU A 64 5.01 8.47 -11.32
CA LEU A 64 5.47 7.81 -12.54
C LEU A 64 5.14 8.62 -13.81
N ILE A 65 3.94 9.15 -13.92
CA ILE A 65 3.54 10.03 -15.04
C ILE A 65 4.39 11.30 -15.04
N ALA A 66 4.66 11.88 -13.88
CA ALA A 66 5.52 13.05 -13.75
C ALA A 66 6.97 12.75 -14.17
N TRP A 67 7.46 11.53 -13.92
CA TRP A 67 8.78 11.07 -14.35
C TRP A 67 8.86 10.86 -15.88
N LEU A 68 7.85 10.24 -16.49
CA LEU A 68 7.80 10.04 -17.94
C LEU A 68 7.62 11.33 -18.75
N ARG A 69 7.16 12.42 -18.11
CA ARG A 69 6.92 13.73 -18.75
C ARG A 69 8.10 14.70 -18.67
N THR A 70 9.17 14.33 -17.99
CA THR A 70 10.44 15.10 -17.91
C THR A 70 11.52 14.40 -18.71
#